data_AF-A0A4Y8CA84-F1
#
_entry.id   AF-A0A4Y8CA84-F1
#
_cell.length_a   1.000
_cell.length_b   1.000
_cell.length_c   1.000
_cell.angle_alpha   90.00
_cell.angle_beta   90.00
_cell.angle_gamma   90.00
#
_symmetry.space_group_name_H-M   'P 1'
#
loop_
_entity.id
_entity.type
_entity.pdbx_description
1 polymer ?
#
loop_
_entity_poly.entity_id
_entity_poly.type
_entity_poly.pdbx_seq_one_letter_code
_entity_poly.pdbx_strand_id
1 'polypeptide(L)'
;GSPGSGKSMCAKRLVYIMPPQSLSEILMQNAYMSLDSKDCEFTKIRAFRHPHHTSTRASIFGGGTKNARIGEVALANGGVLFFDEFPHFNKQIIESLREPLEDHKIHISRVNSKITYETKFSFIAA
;
A
#
# COMPACT_ATOMS: atom_id res chain seq x y z
N GLY A 1 -15.02 14.07 -6.47
CA GLY A 1 -15.06 15.19 -7.46
C GLY A 1 -15.61 14.70 -8.79
N SER A 2 -16.02 15.58 -9.72
CA SER A 2 -16.64 15.17 -10.99
C SER A 2 -15.78 14.19 -11.82
N PRO A 3 -16.40 13.28 -12.60
CA PRO A 3 -15.67 12.46 -13.57
C PRO A 3 -14.82 13.33 -14.51
N GLY A 4 -13.63 12.85 -14.86
CA GLY A 4 -12.73 13.58 -15.78
C GLY A 4 -11.92 14.72 -15.16
N SER A 5 -12.06 15.02 -13.86
CA SER A 5 -11.32 16.11 -13.19
C SER A 5 -9.82 15.84 -12.94
N GLY A 6 -9.23 14.81 -13.58
CA GLY A 6 -7.80 14.52 -13.47
C GLY A 6 -7.30 13.92 -12.15
N LYS A 7 -8.16 13.49 -11.22
CA LYS A 7 -7.76 12.97 -9.89
C LYS A 7 -6.75 11.83 -9.98
N SER A 8 -7.07 10.79 -10.76
CA SER A 8 -6.20 9.63 -10.95
C SER A 8 -4.92 9.99 -11.72
N MET A 9 -4.97 11.02 -12.59
CA MET A 9 -3.80 11.55 -13.30
C MET A 9 -2.82 12.22 -12.34
N CYS A 10 -3.32 13.04 -11.41
CA CYS A 10 -2.52 13.70 -10.38
C CYS A 10 -1.92 12.68 -9.39
N ALA A 11 -2.73 11.73 -8.90
CA ALA A 11 -2.27 10.70 -7.97
C ALA A 11 -1.09 9.89 -8.52
N LYS A 12 -1.19 9.43 -9.78
CA LYS A 12 -0.12 8.66 -10.45
C LYS A 12 1.18 9.44 -10.65
N ARG A 13 1.12 10.77 -10.72
CA ARG A 13 2.30 11.62 -10.91
C ARG A 13 2.98 12.01 -9.61
N LEU A 14 2.31 11.84 -8.47
CA LEU A 14 2.83 12.26 -7.17
C LEU A 14 4.19 11.62 -6.87
N VAL A 15 4.36 10.33 -7.18
CA VAL A 15 5.62 9.59 -6.94
C VAL A 15 6.85 10.19 -7.63
N TYR A 16 6.67 10.98 -8.70
CA TYR A 16 7.76 11.61 -9.43
C TYR A 16 8.14 13.00 -8.91
N ILE A 17 7.29 13.61 -8.08
CA ILE A 17 7.53 14.94 -7.48
C ILE A 17 7.82 14.88 -5.99
N MET A 18 7.68 13.70 -5.37
CA MET A 18 8.06 13.47 -3.97
C MET A 18 9.57 13.63 -3.78
N PRO A 19 10.04 13.96 -2.56
CA PRO A 19 11.46 14.00 -2.25
C PRO A 19 12.18 12.71 -2.65
N PRO A 20 13.48 12.77 -3.00
CA PRO A 20 14.26 11.57 -3.30
C PRO A 20 14.27 10.62 -2.10
N GLN A 21 14.30 9.31 -2.36
CA GLN A 21 14.42 8.29 -1.30
C GLN A 21 15.89 8.15 -0.88
N SER A 22 16.09 7.93 0.42
CA SER A 22 17.35 7.42 0.96
C SER A 22 17.60 5.97 0.52
N LEU A 23 18.86 5.53 0.57
CA LEU A 23 19.22 4.15 0.23
C LEU A 23 18.47 3.11 1.09
N SER A 24 18.28 3.40 2.38
CA SER A 24 17.55 2.51 3.30
C SER A 24 16.08 2.37 2.93
N GLU A 25 15.41 3.46 2.54
CA GLU A 25 14.03 3.43 2.05
C GLU A 25 13.90 2.62 0.76
N ILE A 26 14.85 2.79 -0.17
CA ILE A 26 14.88 2.02 -1.43
C ILE A 26 15.03 0.53 -1.14
N LEU A 27 15.99 0.15 -0.28
CA LEU A 27 16.22 -1.25 0.08
C LEU A 27 15.01 -1.86 0.78
N MET A 28 14.36 -1.12 1.70
CA MET A 28 13.17 -1.58 2.40
C MET A 28 11.98 -1.79 1.44
N GLN A 29 11.75 -0.85 0.53
CA GLN A 29 10.70 -0.98 -0.48
C GLN A 29 10.93 -2.21 -1.38
N ASN A 30 12.15 -2.39 -1.87
CA ASN A 30 12.48 -3.54 -2.73
C ASN A 30 12.36 -4.86 -1.95
N ALA A 31 12.75 -4.90 -0.68
CA ALA A 31 12.56 -6.08 0.17
C ALA A 31 11.08 -6.47 0.31
N TYR A 32 10.19 -5.49 0.50
CA TYR A 32 8.75 -5.74 0.55
C TYR A 32 8.19 -6.24 -0.77
N MET A 33 8.66 -5.72 -1.90
CA MET A 33 8.26 -6.20 -3.22
C MET A 33 8.69 -7.65 -3.44
N SER A 34 9.90 -8.04 -3.01
CA SER A 34 10.38 -9.42 -3.11
C SER A 34 9.53 -10.43 -2.33
N LEU A 35 8.87 -10.00 -1.24
CA LEU A 35 7.94 -10.85 -0.48
C LEU A 35 6.65 -11.16 -1.24
N ASP A 36 6.27 -10.35 -2.24
CA ASP A 36 5.08 -10.53 -3.07
C ASP A 36 5.33 -11.42 -4.31
N SER A 37 6.50 -12.07 -4.37
CA SER A 37 6.80 -13.17 -5.31
C SER A 37 6.84 -12.82 -6.80
N LYS A 38 7.28 -11.61 -7.15
CA LYS A 38 7.62 -11.26 -8.55
C LYS A 38 9.13 -11.10 -8.67
N ASP A 39 9.68 -11.41 -9.84
CA ASP A 39 11.02 -10.96 -10.23
C ASP A 39 11.03 -9.43 -10.13
N CYS A 40 11.52 -8.93 -8.99
CA CYS A 40 11.53 -7.51 -8.70
C CYS A 40 12.83 -6.96 -9.24
N GLU A 41 12.74 -6.21 -10.34
CA GLU A 41 13.86 -5.36 -10.75
C GLU A 41 14.08 -4.30 -9.68
N PHE A 42 15.35 -4.13 -9.30
CA PHE A 42 15.73 -3.07 -8.36
C PHE A 42 15.32 -1.71 -8.94
N THR A 43 14.40 -1.03 -8.26
CA THR A 43 13.91 0.28 -8.69
C THR A 43 14.10 1.33 -7.61
N LYS A 44 14.39 2.56 -8.05
CA LYS A 44 14.44 3.76 -7.19
C LYS A 44 13.14 4.57 -7.23
N ILE A 45 12.14 4.11 -7.99
CA ILE A 45 10.84 4.77 -8.09
C ILE A 45 10.01 4.36 -6.87
N ARG A 46 9.44 5.36 -6.18
CA ARG A 46 8.55 5.13 -5.02
C ARG A 46 7.37 4.23 -5.40
N ALA A 47 6.95 3.40 -4.45
CA ALA A 47 5.80 2.51 -4.66
C ALA A 47 4.53 3.32 -4.96
N PHE A 48 3.74 2.86 -5.94
CA PHE A 48 2.40 3.37 -6.19
C PHE A 48 1.43 2.19 -6.17
N ARG A 49 0.55 2.15 -5.18
CA ARG A 49 -0.43 1.07 -5.00
C ARG A 49 -1.84 1.60 -5.22
N HIS A 50 -2.59 0.89 -6.06
CA HIS A 50 -3.95 1.28 -6.44
C HIS A 50 -4.85 0.04 -6.46
N PRO A 51 -5.27 -0.45 -5.28
CA PRO A 51 -6.21 -1.56 -5.21
C PRO A 51 -7.57 -1.16 -5.80
N HIS A 52 -8.23 -2.12 -6.44
CA HIS A 52 -9.61 -1.95 -6.90
C HIS A 52 -10.57 -1.93 -5.71
N HIS A 53 -11.69 -1.20 -5.77
CA HIS A 53 -12.65 -1.09 -4.65
C HIS A 53 -13.30 -2.43 -4.25
N THR A 54 -13.26 -3.43 -5.13
CA THR A 54 -13.70 -4.82 -4.85
C THR A 54 -12.63 -5.69 -4.17
N SER A 55 -11.45 -5.13 -3.90
CA SER A 55 -10.34 -5.86 -3.27
C SER A 55 -10.73 -6.33 -1.87
N THR A 56 -10.31 -7.54 -1.52
CA THR A 56 -10.59 -8.11 -0.21
C THR A 56 -9.78 -7.41 0.89
N ARG A 57 -10.26 -7.50 2.14
CA ARG A 57 -9.48 -7.04 3.31
C ARG A 57 -8.11 -7.71 3.37
N ALA A 58 -8.03 -9.00 3.06
CA ALA A 58 -6.77 -9.75 3.09
C ALA A 58 -5.77 -9.33 2.01
N SER A 59 -6.22 -8.84 0.85
CA SER A 59 -5.31 -8.30 -0.18
C SER A 59 -4.80 -6.90 0.17
N ILE A 60 -5.64 -6.07 0.80
CA ILE A 60 -5.25 -4.70 1.17
C ILE A 60 -4.31 -4.70 2.39
N PHE A 61 -4.70 -5.37 3.47
CA PHE A 61 -3.98 -5.38 4.74
C PHE A 61 -3.00 -6.55 4.88
N GLY A 62 -3.03 -7.48 3.93
CA GLY A 62 -2.24 -8.69 3.98
C GLY A 62 -2.92 -9.80 4.80
N GLY A 63 -2.35 -10.99 4.73
CA GLY A 63 -2.88 -12.20 5.33
C GLY A 63 -2.92 -13.38 4.36
N GLY A 64 -3.82 -14.33 4.61
CA GLY A 64 -3.89 -15.61 3.89
C GLY A 64 -4.04 -16.78 4.84
N THR A 65 -4.72 -17.85 4.38
CA THR A 65 -5.03 -19.03 5.21
C THR A 65 -3.86 -19.98 5.36
N LYS A 66 -3.03 -20.16 4.32
CA LYS A 66 -1.84 -21.04 4.37
C LYS A 66 -0.55 -20.27 4.69
N ASN A 67 -0.28 -19.18 3.98
CA ASN A 67 0.91 -18.35 4.16
C ASN A 67 0.48 -16.90 4.41
N ALA A 68 1.14 -16.21 5.33
CA ALA A 68 0.96 -14.78 5.51
C ALA A 68 1.56 -14.05 4.30
N ARG A 69 0.70 -13.43 3.50
CA ARG A 69 1.10 -12.55 2.39
C ARG A 69 1.12 -11.11 2.85
N ILE A 70 2.07 -10.36 2.29
CA ILE A 70 2.12 -8.91 2.44
C ILE A 70 0.91 -8.29 1.72
N GLY A 71 0.36 -7.20 2.27
CA GLY A 71 -0.78 -6.49 1.68
C GLY A 71 -0.38 -5.23 0.93
N GLU A 72 -1.29 -4.68 0.13
CA GLU A 72 -1.10 -3.42 -0.60
C GLU A 72 -0.68 -2.25 0.30
N VAL A 73 -1.19 -2.18 1.53
CA VAL A 73 -0.85 -1.14 2.51
C VAL A 73 0.63 -1.18 2.89
N ALA A 74 1.16 -2.38 3.15
CA ALA A 74 2.58 -2.58 3.45
C ALA A 74 3.45 -2.37 2.20
N LEU A 75 2.98 -2.87 1.05
CA LEU A 75 3.65 -2.67 -0.23
C LEU A 75 3.68 -1.21 -0.72
N ALA A 76 2.86 -0.32 -0.13
CA ALA A 76 2.86 1.11 -0.40
C ALA A 76 3.88 1.89 0.46
N ASN A 77 4.57 1.24 1.40
CA ASN A 77 5.52 1.88 2.30
C ASN A 77 6.58 2.71 1.54
N GLY A 78 6.81 3.95 1.98
CA GLY A 78 7.70 4.90 1.32
C GLY A 78 7.13 5.50 0.03
N GLY A 79 5.87 5.24 -0.30
CA GLY A 79 5.25 5.67 -1.55
C GLY A 79 3.82 6.17 -1.36
N VAL A 80 2.94 5.78 -2.28
CA VAL A 80 1.56 6.26 -2.36
C VAL A 80 0.59 5.08 -2.38
N LEU A 81 -0.46 5.17 -1.55
CA LEU A 81 -1.64 4.29 -1.62
C LEU A 81 -2.83 5.13 -2.13
N PHE A 82 -3.36 4.76 -3.28
CA PHE A 82 -4.43 5.49 -3.96
C PHE A 82 -5.71 4.66 -4.05
N PHE A 83 -6.76 5.12 -3.37
CA PHE A 83 -8.11 4.57 -3.47
C PHE A 83 -8.93 5.47 -4.40
N ASP A 84 -9.14 5.00 -5.63
CA ASP A 84 -10.10 5.62 -6.55
C ASP A 84 -11.50 5.13 -6.21
N GLU A 85 -12.52 5.94 -6.49
CA GLU A 85 -13.91 5.61 -6.14
C GLU A 85 -14.06 5.31 -4.62
N PHE A 86 -13.43 6.13 -3.78
CA PHE A 86 -13.34 5.89 -2.33
C PHE A 86 -14.68 5.54 -1.64
N PRO A 87 -15.82 6.18 -1.99
CA PRO A 87 -17.12 5.82 -1.43
C PRO A 87 -17.59 4.38 -1.71
N HIS A 88 -17.03 3.71 -2.72
CA HIS A 88 -17.39 2.35 -3.11
C HIS A 88 -16.60 1.27 -2.37
N PHE A 89 -15.56 1.63 -1.61
CA PHE A 89 -14.84 0.68 -0.78
C PHE A 89 -15.71 0.19 0.38
N ASN A 90 -15.53 -1.07 0.77
CA ASN A 90 -16.21 -1.63 1.93
C ASN A 90 -15.87 -0.82 3.19
N LYS A 91 -16.88 -0.45 3.98
CA LYS A 91 -16.73 0.30 5.23
C LYS A 91 -15.68 -0.31 6.18
N GLN A 92 -15.62 -1.63 6.29
CA GLN A 92 -14.64 -2.31 7.14
C GLN A 92 -13.20 -2.08 6.68
N ILE A 93 -12.96 -1.95 5.37
CA ILE A 93 -11.64 -1.63 4.82
C ILE A 93 -11.26 -0.20 5.19
N ILE A 94 -12.20 0.74 5.03
CA ILE A 94 -11.98 2.15 5.37
C ILE A 94 -11.70 2.33 6.88
N GLU A 95 -12.46 1.65 7.74
CA GLU A 95 -12.22 1.69 9.19
C GLU A 95 -10.88 1.06 9.56
N SER A 96 -10.51 -0.05 8.91
CA SER A 96 -9.22 -0.72 9.13
C SER A 96 -8.02 0.10 8.65
N LEU A 97 -8.20 1.07 7.73
CA LEU A 97 -7.10 1.96 7.29
C LEU A 97 -6.62 2.90 8.40
N ARG A 98 -7.38 3.07 9.49
CA ARG A 98 -6.98 3.94 10.60
C ARG A 98 -5.62 3.53 11.19
N GLU A 99 -5.46 2.26 11.55
CA GLU A 99 -4.24 1.73 12.16
C GLU A 99 -2.97 2.01 11.32
N PRO A 100 -2.88 1.65 10.02
CA PRO A 100 -1.68 1.93 9.24
C PRO A 100 -1.44 3.41 8.93
N LEU A 101 -2.47 4.27 8.99
CA LEU A 101 -2.34 5.71 8.82
C LEU A 101 -1.85 6.41 10.09
N GLU A 102 -2.30 5.96 11.27
CA GLU A 102 -1.95 6.54 12.57
C GLU A 102 -0.62 6.00 13.10
N ASP A 103 -0.45 4.68 13.12
CA ASP A 103 0.72 4.03 13.75
C ASP A 103 1.88 3.82 12.78
N HIS A 104 1.63 4.04 11.49
CA HIS A 104 2.57 3.74 10.40
C HIS A 104 3.09 2.30 10.40
N LYS A 105 2.31 1.38 10.95
CA LYS A 105 2.62 -0.04 11.00
C LYS A 105 1.36 -0.86 10.83
N ILE A 106 1.56 -2.11 10.44
CA ILE A 106 0.50 -3.09 10.41
C ILE A 106 0.97 -4.42 10.98
N HIS A 107 0.13 -4.99 11.86
CA HIS A 107 0.40 -6.26 12.51
C HIS A 107 -0.38 -7.39 11.86
N ILE A 108 0.33 -8.31 11.20
CA ILE A 108 -0.25 -9.51 10.62
C ILE A 108 -0.01 -10.69 11.56
N SER A 109 -1.07 -11.09 12.27
CA SER A 109 -1.08 -12.27 13.15
C SER A 109 -1.83 -13.42 12.50
N ARG A 110 -1.16 -14.54 12.29
CA ARG A 110 -1.70 -15.81 11.76
C ARG A 110 -1.19 -16.97 12.60
N VAL A 111 -1.85 -18.14 12.44
CA VAL A 111 -1.59 -19.35 13.24
C VAL A 111 -0.10 -19.68 13.35
N ASN A 112 0.67 -19.50 12.28
CA ASN A 112 2.09 -19.85 12.23
C ASN A 112 3.05 -18.64 12.10
N SER A 113 2.55 -17.40 12.16
CA SER A 113 3.41 -16.23 11.93
C SER A 113 2.85 -14.95 12.54
N LYS A 114 3.71 -14.16 13.19
CA LYS A 114 3.43 -12.78 13.62
C LYS A 114 4.46 -11.87 12.98
N ILE A 115 4.02 -11.02 12.06
CA ILE A 115 4.92 -10.13 11.31
C ILE A 115 4.36 -8.72 11.38
N THR A 116 5.25 -7.76 11.59
CA THR A 116 4.93 -6.32 11.56
C THR A 116 5.60 -5.72 10.34
N TYR A 117 4.84 -4.97 9.54
CA TYR A 117 5.36 -4.17 8.43
C TYR A 117 5.21 -2.69 8.73
N GLU A 118 6.18 -1.88 8.30
CA GLU A 118 6.09 -0.42 8.31
C GLU A 118 5.20 0.03 7.14
N THR A 119 4.40 1.07 7.35
CA THR A 119 3.39 1.55 6.41
C THR A 119 3.40 3.08 6.32
N LYS A 120 4.58 3.67 6.14
CA LYS A 120 4.76 5.12 5.95
C LYS A 120 4.48 5.49 4.50
N PHE A 121 3.21 5.61 4.14
CA PHE A 121 2.77 5.97 2.79
C PHE A 121 1.93 7.26 2.80
N SER A 122 1.91 7.97 1.67
CA SER A 122 0.94 9.03 1.43
C SER A 122 -0.37 8.44 0.92
N PHE A 123 -1.46 8.69 1.63
CA PHE A 123 -2.78 8.22 1.25
C PHE A 123 -3.50 9.25 0.37
N ILE A 124 -4.09 8.79 -0.73
CA ILE A 124 -4.90 9.61 -1.64
C ILE A 124 -6.25 8.90 -1.82
N ALA A 125 -7.34 9.65 -1.64
CA ALA A 125 -8.70 9.18 -1.88
C ALA A 125 -9.39 10.11 -2.90
N ALA A 126 -10.12 9.53 -3.85
CA ALA A 126 -10.80 10.26 -4.93
C ALA A 126 -12.31 10.00 -5.02
#